data_AF-A0A8J7ITZ3-F1
#
_entry.id   AF-A0A8J7ITZ3-F1
#
_cell.length_a   1.000
_cell.length_b   1.000
_cell.length_c   1.000
_cell.angle_alpha   90.00
_cell.angle_beta   90.00
_cell.angle_gamma   90.00
#
_symmetry.space_group_name_H-M   'P 1'
#
loop_
_entity.id
_entity.type
_entity.pdbx_description
1 polymer ?
#
loop_
_entity_poly.entity_id
_entity_poly.type
_entity_poly.pdbx_seq_one_letter_code
_entity_poly.pdbx_strand_id
1 'polypeptide(L)'
;MDVIEPKPAPYRPDVQIASLGDAIGDPVTAADFPETVLRFRNDRWAPAVGLESLSDEEWVRHFGRFAPLPDNLPQPLAMRYHGHQFRVYNPEIGDGRGFLFAQLRDGEGRLLDLATKGSGTTPYSRRGDGRLTLKGGVREIMATEMLEALGVETSKTFSLIETGEQLHRGDEPSPTRSAVLVRLGHSHIRIGTFQRAAFERNEDFVAQLTRYCLDQYYGAPEVDDPGAALLERAVDACARQAAGMTVAGFVHGVLNSDNINITGESFDYGPWRFTPKWTPGFTAAYFDEGGLYAFGRQAEAIHWNLAQLAGCLTLIGESDPLKGAFDRFPDRYREHFVPQFLWRLGFAARGSEEDLHLVAAAEKALTESGVLIDRFFFDWMGRPQLDDPAYAGDAFADFRTRAAAYEPARARTHAYWSGEPCSMHIEEVEAVWARIAEDDDWAPLTAKVAAIRAMGEAYRD
;
A
#
# COMPACT_ATOMS: atom_id res chain seq x y z
N MET A 1 13.48 0.81 -11.78
CA MET A 1 12.63 0.87 -10.58
C MET A 1 13.56 0.78 -9.40
N ASP A 2 13.45 1.72 -8.47
CA ASP A 2 14.38 1.79 -7.34
C ASP A 2 13.57 1.49 -6.08
N VAL A 3 13.98 0.46 -5.33
CA VAL A 3 13.43 0.23 -3.97
C VAL A 3 13.85 1.44 -3.14
N ILE A 4 12.88 2.13 -2.55
CA ILE A 4 13.12 3.42 -1.91
C ILE A 4 14.05 3.24 -0.71
N GLU A 5 15.19 3.91 -0.74
CA GLU A 5 16.00 4.14 0.46
C GLU A 5 15.64 5.50 1.06
N PRO A 6 14.99 5.55 2.22
CA PRO A 6 14.71 6.83 2.87
C PRO A 6 16.03 7.52 3.22
N LYS A 7 16.19 8.76 2.74
CA LYS A 7 17.35 9.60 3.05
C LYS A 7 17.04 10.48 4.26
N PRO A 8 17.94 10.61 5.25
CA PRO A 8 17.74 11.48 6.40
C PRO A 8 17.44 12.92 5.98
N ALA A 9 16.51 13.56 6.69
CA ALA A 9 16.08 14.93 6.46
C ALA A 9 15.71 15.62 7.78
N PRO A 10 15.85 16.95 7.90
CA PRO A 10 15.38 17.66 9.08
C PRO A 10 13.86 17.61 9.19
N TYR A 11 13.34 17.63 10.43
CA TYR A 11 11.90 17.72 10.67
C TYR A 11 11.34 19.00 10.05
N ARG A 12 10.38 18.86 9.14
CA ARG A 12 9.72 19.97 8.46
C ARG A 12 8.20 19.76 8.53
N PRO A 13 7.52 20.32 9.54
CA PRO A 13 6.06 20.28 9.62
C PRO A 13 5.48 21.10 8.48
N ASP A 14 4.39 20.62 7.88
CA ASP A 14 3.72 21.32 6.79
C ASP A 14 2.23 20.91 6.69
N VAL A 15 1.37 21.64 7.40
CA VAL A 15 -0.05 21.27 7.61
C VAL A 15 -0.95 21.77 6.47
N GLN A 16 -0.75 21.23 5.28
CA GLN A 16 -1.45 21.66 4.07
C GLN A 16 -2.93 21.27 4.06
N ILE A 17 -3.33 20.19 4.74
CA ILE A 17 -4.71 19.68 4.79
C ILE A 17 -5.68 20.73 5.35
N ALA A 18 -5.19 21.63 6.22
CA ALA A 18 -6.00 22.72 6.78
C ALA A 18 -6.52 23.70 5.72
N SER A 19 -5.85 23.78 4.56
CA SER A 19 -6.30 24.59 3.43
C SER A 19 -7.63 24.13 2.84
N LEU A 20 -8.05 22.87 3.09
CA LEU A 20 -9.31 22.30 2.63
C LEU A 20 -10.51 22.64 3.55
N GLY A 21 -10.27 23.27 4.70
CA GLY A 21 -11.30 23.69 5.65
C GLY A 21 -12.14 22.54 6.23
N ASP A 22 -13.30 22.88 6.81
CA ASP A 22 -14.14 21.94 7.56
C ASP A 22 -14.81 20.85 6.71
N ALA A 23 -14.77 20.98 5.38
CA ALA A 23 -15.33 20.00 4.47
C ALA A 23 -14.57 18.66 4.49
N ILE A 24 -13.27 18.67 4.84
CA ILE A 24 -12.42 17.49 4.76
C ILE A 24 -12.56 16.52 5.94
N GLY A 25 -12.96 16.99 7.12
CA GLY A 25 -13.06 16.13 8.31
C GLY A 25 -13.54 16.85 9.57
N ASP A 26 -13.63 16.10 10.66
CA ASP A 26 -14.00 16.61 11.98
C ASP A 26 -12.84 16.51 12.98
N PRO A 27 -12.60 17.54 13.80
CA PRO A 27 -11.69 17.43 14.93
C PRO A 27 -12.16 16.35 15.90
N VAL A 28 -11.27 15.47 16.32
CA VAL A 28 -11.55 14.37 17.25
C VAL A 28 -10.49 14.28 18.35
N THR A 29 -10.79 13.50 19.38
CA THR A 29 -9.85 13.18 20.46
C THR A 29 -9.50 11.70 20.39
N ALA A 30 -8.23 11.38 20.60
CA ALA A 30 -7.81 9.99 20.70
C ALA A 30 -8.42 9.32 21.94
N ALA A 31 -8.62 8.00 21.86
CA ALA A 31 -8.94 7.22 23.04
C ALA A 31 -7.80 7.31 24.07
N ASP A 32 -8.16 7.37 25.34
CA ASP A 32 -7.20 7.23 26.43
C ASP A 32 -7.01 5.76 26.75
N PHE A 33 -5.80 5.25 26.49
CA PHE A 33 -5.48 3.84 26.62
C PHE A 33 -4.92 3.50 28.00
N PRO A 34 -5.25 2.33 28.59
CA PRO A 34 -4.66 1.88 29.85
C PRO A 34 -3.13 1.87 29.84
N GLU A 35 -2.55 1.40 28.74
CA GLU A 35 -1.11 1.29 28.53
C GLU A 35 -0.71 1.87 27.17
N THR A 36 0.58 2.15 27.00
CA THR A 36 1.15 2.58 25.72
C THR A 36 2.53 1.96 25.54
N VAL A 37 2.56 0.65 25.30
CA VAL A 37 3.81 -0.11 25.14
C VAL A 37 4.28 -0.03 23.69
N LEU A 38 5.47 0.53 23.46
CA LEU A 38 6.08 0.60 22.13
C LEU A 38 6.47 -0.80 21.65
N ARG A 39 5.81 -1.31 20.60
CA ARG A 39 6.09 -2.63 20.01
C ARG A 39 6.85 -2.54 18.68
N PHE A 40 6.69 -1.44 17.95
CA PHE A 40 7.44 -1.19 16.73
C PHE A 40 7.64 0.30 16.51
N ARG A 41 8.87 0.69 16.20
CA ARG A 41 9.24 2.01 15.66
C ARG A 41 9.91 1.79 14.30
N ASN A 42 9.49 2.53 13.29
CA ASN A 42 10.15 2.45 11.98
C ASN A 42 11.44 3.29 11.99
N ASP A 43 12.50 2.73 12.58
CA ASP A 43 13.83 3.37 12.64
C ASP A 43 14.43 3.63 11.25
N ARG A 44 13.95 2.94 10.20
CA ARG A 44 14.39 3.16 8.82
C ARG A 44 13.77 4.45 8.25
N TRP A 45 12.50 4.72 8.53
CA TRP A 45 11.79 5.89 7.99
C TRP A 45 11.80 7.11 8.92
N ALA A 46 12.02 6.95 10.23
CA ALA A 46 12.08 8.07 11.18
C ALA A 46 13.13 9.15 10.78
N PRO A 47 14.34 8.78 10.30
CA PRO A 47 15.31 9.77 9.82
C PRO A 47 14.84 10.54 8.59
N ALA A 48 14.06 9.92 7.71
CA ALA A 48 13.58 10.58 6.48
C ALA A 48 12.61 11.73 6.73
N VAL A 49 12.13 11.85 7.96
CA VAL A 49 11.18 12.88 8.40
C VAL A 49 11.69 13.65 9.62
N GLY A 50 12.95 13.42 10.02
CA GLY A 50 13.63 14.13 11.11
C GLY A 50 13.13 13.81 12.52
N LEU A 51 12.56 12.63 12.72
CA LEU A 51 11.99 12.20 14.01
C LEU A 51 12.81 11.13 14.74
N GLU A 52 13.98 10.76 14.20
CA GLU A 52 14.89 9.75 14.75
C GLU A 52 15.51 10.13 16.09
N SER A 53 15.53 11.42 16.42
CA SER A 53 16.10 11.94 17.66
C SER A 53 15.15 11.87 18.87
N LEU A 54 13.88 11.55 18.65
CA LEU A 54 12.91 11.38 19.73
C LEU A 54 13.29 10.18 20.60
N SER A 55 13.32 10.38 21.91
CA SER A 55 13.39 9.27 22.88
C SER A 55 12.13 8.41 22.82
N ASP A 56 12.19 7.19 23.38
CA ASP A 56 11.02 6.31 23.43
C ASP A 56 9.84 6.94 24.21
N GLU A 57 10.12 7.73 25.24
CA GLU A 57 9.10 8.47 25.99
C GLU A 57 8.42 9.53 25.12
N GLU A 58 9.20 10.31 24.37
CA GLU A 58 8.66 11.31 23.44
C GLU A 58 7.91 10.65 22.28
N TRP A 59 8.41 9.51 21.79
CA TRP A 59 7.75 8.72 20.76
C TRP A 59 6.38 8.24 21.23
N VAL A 60 6.31 7.63 22.42
CA VAL A 60 5.05 7.19 23.03
C VAL A 60 4.10 8.38 23.27
N ARG A 61 4.63 9.54 23.70
CA ARG A 61 3.84 10.75 23.88
C ARG A 61 3.16 11.21 22.58
N HIS A 62 3.84 11.13 21.44
CA HIS A 62 3.29 11.58 20.15
C HIS A 62 2.50 10.49 19.40
N PHE A 63 2.93 9.24 19.45
CA PHE A 63 2.37 8.15 18.63
C PHE A 63 1.49 7.17 19.40
N GLY A 64 1.47 7.25 20.74
CA GLY A 64 0.58 6.47 21.61
C GLY A 64 -0.45 7.32 22.35
N ARG A 65 -0.08 8.54 22.77
CA ARG A 65 -0.97 9.50 23.45
C ARG A 65 -1.45 10.63 22.55
N PHE A 66 -0.91 10.74 21.33
CA PHE A 66 -1.29 11.75 20.33
C PHE A 66 -1.22 13.19 20.83
N ALA A 67 -0.24 13.49 21.69
CA ALA A 67 0.17 14.87 21.89
C ALA A 67 0.64 15.44 20.54
N PRO A 68 0.19 16.64 20.12
CA PRO A 68 0.59 17.22 18.84
C PRO A 68 2.11 17.28 18.68
N LEU A 69 2.59 16.92 17.49
CA LEU A 69 3.97 17.22 17.10
C LEU A 69 4.16 18.75 17.02
N PRO A 70 5.39 19.27 17.21
CA PRO A 70 5.65 20.71 17.09
C PRO A 70 5.17 21.28 15.74
N ASP A 71 4.51 22.44 15.80
CA ASP A 71 3.97 23.18 14.65
C ASP A 71 3.04 22.36 13.73
N ASN A 72 2.33 21.37 14.32
CA ASN A 72 1.43 20.50 13.60
C ASN A 72 -0.04 20.69 13.99
N LEU A 73 -0.94 19.81 13.51
CA LEU A 73 -2.37 19.88 13.83
C LEU A 73 -2.60 19.91 15.36
N PRO A 74 -3.28 20.93 15.90
CA PRO A 74 -3.52 21.03 17.34
C PRO A 74 -4.52 19.98 17.85
N GLN A 75 -5.39 19.49 16.95
CA GLN A 75 -6.32 18.40 17.19
C GLN A 75 -6.29 17.45 15.98
N PRO A 76 -6.34 16.12 16.19
CA PRO A 76 -6.47 15.18 15.09
C PRO A 76 -7.78 15.35 14.31
N LEU A 77 -7.75 14.96 13.05
CA LEU A 77 -8.85 15.09 12.10
C LEU A 77 -9.33 13.70 11.64
N ALA A 78 -10.58 13.36 11.94
CA ALA A 78 -11.24 12.19 11.35
C ALA A 78 -11.79 12.58 9.98
N MET A 79 -11.25 12.02 8.91
CA MET A 79 -11.61 12.43 7.56
C MET A 79 -12.98 11.94 7.13
N ARG A 80 -13.65 12.77 6.35
CA ARG A 80 -14.97 12.54 5.75
C ARG A 80 -14.82 11.90 4.38
N TYR A 81 -15.40 10.71 4.19
CA TYR A 81 -15.49 10.07 2.88
C TYR A 81 -16.65 9.08 2.82
N HIS A 82 -17.11 8.81 1.61
CA HIS A 82 -18.00 7.71 1.30
C HIS A 82 -17.19 6.61 0.60
N GLY A 83 -17.84 5.61 0.04
CA GLY A 83 -17.15 4.58 -0.73
C GLY A 83 -18.12 3.65 -1.43
N HIS A 84 -17.68 3.03 -2.51
CA HIS A 84 -18.33 1.84 -3.04
C HIS A 84 -17.69 0.61 -2.39
N GLN A 85 -18.40 0.02 -1.44
CA GLN A 85 -17.99 -1.21 -0.78
C GLN A 85 -18.56 -2.39 -1.55
N PHE A 86 -17.68 -3.25 -2.10
CA PHE A 86 -18.08 -4.35 -2.98
C PHE A 86 -19.02 -3.90 -4.12
N ARG A 87 -18.66 -2.77 -4.76
CA ARG A 87 -19.43 -2.09 -5.83
C ARG A 87 -20.78 -1.50 -5.42
N VAL A 88 -21.11 -1.46 -4.12
CA VAL A 88 -22.33 -0.81 -3.61
C VAL A 88 -21.97 0.49 -2.91
N TYR A 89 -22.60 1.59 -3.31
CA TYR A 89 -22.37 2.89 -2.67
C TYR A 89 -22.82 2.88 -1.21
N ASN A 90 -21.93 3.32 -0.33
CA ASN A 90 -22.19 3.44 1.09
C ASN A 90 -21.81 4.87 1.54
N PRO A 91 -22.82 5.70 1.90
CA PRO A 91 -22.60 7.05 2.41
C PRO A 91 -22.25 7.09 3.91
N GLU A 92 -22.31 5.96 4.61
CA GLU A 92 -22.06 5.87 6.04
C GLU A 92 -20.65 5.32 6.33
N ILE A 93 -19.62 6.01 5.82
CA ILE A 93 -18.19 5.70 6.10
C ILE A 93 -17.51 6.95 6.65
N GLY A 94 -16.22 7.18 6.35
CA GLY A 94 -15.33 8.09 7.06
C GLY A 94 -14.35 7.34 7.96
N ASP A 95 -13.42 8.07 8.58
CA ASP A 95 -12.41 7.48 9.46
C ASP A 95 -13.01 6.97 10.77
N GLY A 96 -13.56 5.75 10.75
CA GLY A 96 -14.31 5.19 11.88
C GLY A 96 -13.47 4.58 13.01
N ARG A 97 -12.15 4.53 12.87
CA ARG A 97 -11.23 3.98 13.90
C ARG A 97 -9.85 4.62 13.85
N GLY A 98 -9.78 5.85 13.38
CA GLY A 98 -8.54 6.48 12.95
C GLY A 98 -8.72 7.98 12.78
N PHE A 99 -7.61 8.66 12.54
CA PHE A 99 -7.56 10.07 12.19
C PHE A 99 -6.20 10.40 11.59
N LEU A 100 -6.13 11.49 10.82
CA LEU A 100 -4.89 12.19 10.47
C LEU A 100 -4.52 13.10 11.64
N PHE A 101 -3.30 13.00 12.19
CA PHE A 101 -2.88 13.89 13.28
C PHE A 101 -1.65 14.73 12.99
N ALA A 102 -0.92 14.43 11.92
CA ALA A 102 0.18 15.28 11.50
C ALA A 102 0.46 15.23 10.00
N GLN A 103 1.02 16.32 9.49
CA GLN A 103 1.62 16.39 8.17
C GLN A 103 3.03 16.99 8.23
N LEU A 104 3.92 16.41 7.45
CA LEU A 104 5.32 16.80 7.38
C LEU A 104 5.86 16.53 5.98
N ARG A 105 7.10 16.92 5.72
CA ARG A 105 7.74 16.65 4.44
C ARG A 105 8.97 15.77 4.60
N ASP A 106 9.21 14.90 3.63
CA ASP A 106 10.47 14.17 3.54
C ASP A 106 11.61 15.00 2.92
N GLY A 107 12.79 14.39 2.81
CA GLY A 107 13.98 14.99 2.20
C GLY A 107 13.85 15.35 0.71
N GLU A 108 12.86 14.79 0.01
CA GLU A 108 12.58 15.09 -1.40
C GLU A 108 11.48 16.14 -1.57
N GLY A 109 10.91 16.65 -0.46
CA GLY A 109 9.85 17.65 -0.51
C GLY A 109 8.44 17.08 -0.66
N ARG A 110 8.27 15.75 -0.62
CA ARG A 110 6.95 15.14 -0.68
C ARG A 110 6.21 15.41 0.62
N LEU A 111 4.95 15.82 0.52
CA LEU A 111 4.06 15.90 1.68
C LEU A 111 3.75 14.47 2.13
N LEU A 112 3.89 14.20 3.43
CA LEU A 112 3.55 12.92 4.03
C LEU A 112 2.57 13.13 5.19
N ASP A 113 1.65 12.19 5.29
CA ASP A 113 0.58 12.13 6.28
C ASP A 113 0.93 11.10 7.37
N LEU A 114 0.74 11.50 8.62
CA LEU A 114 0.74 10.61 9.79
C LEU A 114 -0.71 10.35 10.21
N ALA A 115 -1.24 9.22 9.76
CA ALA A 115 -2.62 8.80 9.99
C ALA A 115 -2.70 7.51 10.82
N THR A 116 -3.77 7.34 11.58
CA THR A 116 -3.85 6.31 12.62
C THR A 116 -4.89 5.23 12.31
N LYS A 117 -4.74 4.07 12.95
CA LYS A 117 -5.73 2.99 12.97
C LYS A 117 -5.75 2.35 14.36
N GLY A 118 -6.94 2.23 14.94
CA GLY A 118 -7.17 1.77 16.31
C GLY A 118 -7.11 2.87 17.38
N SER A 119 -7.17 4.14 16.99
CA SER A 119 -6.96 5.29 17.89
C SER A 119 -8.20 5.77 18.64
N GLY A 120 -9.31 5.05 18.55
CA GLY A 120 -10.56 5.38 19.23
C GLY A 120 -11.76 5.51 18.30
N THR A 121 -12.92 5.76 18.90
CA THR A 121 -14.15 6.04 18.15
C THR A 121 -14.17 7.48 17.67
N THR A 122 -14.74 7.69 16.50
CA THR A 122 -14.99 8.98 15.86
C THR A 122 -16.49 9.08 15.51
N PRO A 123 -16.97 10.22 14.98
CA PRO A 123 -18.33 10.30 14.43
C PRO A 123 -18.63 9.26 13.33
N TYR A 124 -17.59 8.65 12.74
CA TYR A 124 -17.68 7.71 11.63
C TYR A 124 -17.58 6.23 12.05
N SER A 125 -17.46 5.96 13.36
CA SER A 125 -17.32 4.58 13.87
C SER A 125 -18.55 3.70 13.65
N ARG A 126 -19.72 4.29 13.38
CA ARG A 126 -21.01 3.59 13.35
C ARG A 126 -21.21 2.76 14.62
N ARG A 127 -21.15 1.43 14.52
CA ARG A 127 -21.26 0.47 15.64
C ARG A 127 -19.92 -0.17 16.02
N GLY A 128 -18.82 0.23 15.37
CA GLY A 128 -17.48 -0.25 15.68
C GLY A 128 -16.92 0.37 16.96
N ASP A 129 -16.02 -0.33 17.62
CA ASP A 129 -15.37 0.10 18.87
C ASP A 129 -14.18 1.06 18.67
N GLY A 130 -13.83 1.34 17.41
CA GLY A 130 -12.70 2.21 17.07
C GLY A 130 -11.33 1.59 17.37
N ARG A 131 -11.24 0.28 17.63
CA ARG A 131 -9.99 -0.40 18.02
C ARG A 131 -9.37 -1.21 16.89
N LEU A 132 -8.07 -1.43 17.00
CA LEU A 132 -7.28 -2.33 16.16
C LEU A 132 -6.74 -3.46 17.06
N THR A 133 -6.80 -4.69 16.56
CA THR A 133 -6.19 -5.83 17.24
C THR A 133 -4.68 -5.79 17.04
N LEU A 134 -3.90 -6.25 18.02
CA LEU A 134 -2.45 -6.31 17.92
C LEU A 134 -2.02 -7.18 16.72
N LYS A 135 -2.75 -8.28 16.45
CA LYS A 135 -2.60 -9.11 15.25
C LYS A 135 -2.71 -8.27 13.97
N GLY A 136 -3.73 -7.41 13.89
CA GLY A 136 -3.92 -6.51 12.75
C GLY A 136 -2.73 -5.59 12.53
N GLY A 137 -2.18 -5.01 13.60
CA GLY A 137 -0.97 -4.18 13.54
C GLY A 137 0.28 -4.95 13.10
N VAL A 138 0.50 -6.15 13.65
CA VAL A 138 1.63 -7.03 13.27
C VAL A 138 1.55 -7.45 11.80
N ARG A 139 0.35 -7.81 11.32
CA ARG A 139 0.11 -8.11 9.90
C ARG A 139 0.41 -6.91 9.01
N GLU A 140 0.08 -5.70 9.45
CA GLU A 140 0.32 -4.48 8.69
C GLU A 140 1.82 -4.14 8.60
N ILE A 141 2.62 -4.37 9.66
CA ILE A 141 4.09 -4.30 9.60
C ILE A 141 4.62 -5.20 8.49
N MET A 142 4.26 -6.48 8.51
CA MET A 142 4.77 -7.46 7.54
C MET A 142 4.37 -7.13 6.09
N ALA A 143 3.13 -6.66 5.88
CA ALA A 143 2.66 -6.27 4.55
C ALA A 143 3.45 -5.08 4.00
N THR A 144 3.58 -4.01 4.78
CA THR A 144 4.25 -2.77 4.35
C THR A 144 5.74 -2.99 4.06
N GLU A 145 6.44 -3.74 4.92
CA GLU A 145 7.85 -4.09 4.71
C GLU A 145 8.05 -4.92 3.44
N MET A 146 7.21 -5.96 3.24
CA MET A 146 7.33 -6.85 2.08
C MET A 146 7.02 -6.12 0.77
N LEU A 147 5.94 -5.34 0.73
CA LEU A 147 5.57 -4.56 -0.45
C LEU A 147 6.66 -3.55 -0.83
N GLU A 148 7.21 -2.84 0.14
CA GLU A 148 8.31 -1.90 -0.10
C GLU A 148 9.57 -2.61 -0.62
N ALA A 149 9.96 -3.74 -0.01
CA ALA A 149 11.12 -4.53 -0.48
C ALA A 149 10.94 -5.07 -1.90
N LEU A 150 9.68 -5.26 -2.34
CA LEU A 150 9.32 -5.70 -3.69
C LEU A 150 9.11 -4.55 -4.68
N GLY A 151 9.39 -3.31 -4.28
CA GLY A 151 9.27 -2.12 -5.13
C GLY A 151 7.82 -1.69 -5.37
N VAL A 152 6.88 -2.09 -4.52
CA VAL A 152 5.49 -1.61 -4.57
C VAL A 152 5.38 -0.34 -3.73
N GLU A 153 4.78 0.70 -4.31
CA GLU A 153 4.48 1.93 -3.60
C GLU A 153 3.37 1.68 -2.56
N THR A 154 3.74 1.86 -1.29
CA THR A 154 2.92 1.49 -0.12
C THR A 154 3.16 2.46 1.02
N SER A 155 2.11 2.73 1.79
CA SER A 155 2.23 3.38 3.09
C SER A 155 3.20 2.60 4.00
N LYS A 156 3.81 3.27 4.96
CA LYS A 156 4.70 2.65 5.94
C LYS A 156 3.97 2.46 7.25
N THR A 157 4.12 1.30 7.86
CA THR A 157 3.91 1.21 9.31
C THR A 157 5.00 2.03 9.98
N PHE A 158 4.63 3.13 10.65
CA PHE A 158 5.58 4.06 11.28
C PHE A 158 5.75 3.78 12.77
N SER A 159 4.65 3.49 13.46
CA SER A 159 4.64 3.13 14.89
C SER A 159 3.54 2.12 15.19
N LEU A 160 3.81 1.17 16.09
CA LEU A 160 2.82 0.29 16.69
C LEU A 160 2.93 0.36 18.21
N ILE A 161 1.85 0.81 18.86
CA ILE A 161 1.74 0.93 20.31
C ILE A 161 0.66 -0.04 20.79
N GLU A 162 0.99 -0.94 21.71
CA GLU A 162 0.00 -1.78 22.35
C GLU A 162 -0.71 -1.01 23.47
N THR A 163 -2.03 -1.17 23.56
CA THR A 163 -2.87 -0.31 24.41
C THR A 163 -3.25 -0.92 25.76
N GLY A 164 -2.99 -2.21 25.97
CA GLY A 164 -3.38 -2.95 27.18
C GLY A 164 -4.88 -3.28 27.28
N GLU A 165 -5.70 -2.91 26.29
CA GLU A 165 -7.11 -3.32 26.24
C GLU A 165 -7.24 -4.78 25.75
N GLN A 166 -8.35 -5.40 26.14
CA GLN A 166 -8.73 -6.74 25.74
C GLN A 166 -9.99 -6.67 24.87
N LEU A 167 -9.87 -7.06 23.62
CA LEU A 167 -10.93 -6.98 22.62
C LEU A 167 -11.63 -8.33 22.47
N HIS A 168 -12.91 -8.29 22.10
CA HIS A 168 -13.66 -9.47 21.70
C HIS A 168 -13.91 -9.40 20.19
N ARG A 169 -13.55 -10.46 19.47
CA ARG A 169 -13.59 -10.59 18.02
C ARG A 169 -14.13 -11.96 17.64
N GLY A 170 -14.87 -12.03 16.53
CA GLY A 170 -15.44 -13.28 16.03
C GLY A 170 -14.50 -14.05 15.10
N ASP A 171 -13.47 -13.39 14.59
CA ASP A 171 -12.54 -13.85 13.57
C ASP A 171 -11.14 -14.17 14.11
N GLU A 172 -10.91 -13.99 15.42
CA GLU A 172 -9.68 -14.41 16.12
C GLU A 172 -9.95 -14.81 17.58
N PRO A 173 -9.07 -15.63 18.21
CA PRO A 173 -9.23 -16.03 19.60
C PRO A 173 -9.40 -14.83 20.53
N SER A 174 -10.44 -14.85 21.36
CA SER A 174 -10.77 -13.79 22.29
C SER A 174 -10.61 -14.23 23.75
N PRO A 175 -10.25 -13.33 24.68
CA PRO A 175 -9.89 -11.92 24.44
C PRO A 175 -8.56 -11.79 23.68
N THR A 176 -8.51 -10.82 22.76
CA THR A 176 -7.33 -10.50 21.94
C THR A 176 -6.78 -9.13 22.31
N ARG A 177 -5.45 -9.00 22.25
CA ARG A 177 -4.73 -7.77 22.59
C ARG A 177 -5.02 -6.68 21.55
N SER A 178 -4.98 -5.43 21.98
CA SER A 178 -5.22 -4.25 21.13
C SER A 178 -3.96 -3.44 20.87
N ALA A 179 -3.97 -2.71 19.77
CA ALA A 179 -2.93 -1.76 19.43
C ALA A 179 -3.52 -0.50 18.80
N VAL A 180 -2.71 0.55 18.75
CA VAL A 180 -2.85 1.67 17.82
C VAL A 180 -1.64 1.68 16.88
N LEU A 181 -1.94 1.83 15.60
CA LEU A 181 -0.97 1.89 14.52
C LEU A 181 -0.93 3.32 13.98
N VAL A 182 0.27 3.81 13.71
CA VAL A 182 0.49 5.04 12.92
C VAL A 182 1.11 4.66 11.58
N ARG A 183 0.48 5.14 10.51
CA ARG A 183 0.95 5.05 9.13
C ARG A 183 1.67 6.33 8.75
N LEU A 184 2.76 6.21 8.00
CA LEU A 184 3.36 7.30 7.25
C LEU A 184 3.06 7.03 5.77
N GLY A 185 2.27 7.88 5.13
CA GLY A 185 1.88 7.71 3.72
C GLY A 185 2.00 9.02 2.96
N HIS A 186 2.03 8.96 1.62
CA HIS A 186 2.08 10.17 0.80
C HIS A 186 0.78 10.97 0.86
N SER A 187 -0.36 10.30 1.03
CA SER A 187 -1.66 10.95 1.14
C SER A 187 -2.62 10.09 1.96
N HIS A 188 -3.61 10.71 2.59
CA HIS A 188 -4.79 10.05 3.15
C HIS A 188 -6.09 10.37 2.38
N ILE A 189 -5.98 11.08 1.25
CA ILE A 189 -7.10 11.39 0.35
C ILE A 189 -7.41 10.17 -0.50
N ARG A 190 -8.70 9.82 -0.58
CA ARG A 190 -9.18 8.62 -1.27
C ARG A 190 -10.14 9.00 -2.39
N ILE A 191 -10.40 8.07 -3.31
CA ILE A 191 -11.52 8.23 -4.26
C ILE A 191 -12.84 8.45 -3.48
N GLY A 192 -13.00 7.81 -2.32
CA GLY A 192 -14.11 8.03 -1.39
C GLY A 192 -14.33 9.49 -0.95
N THR A 193 -13.27 10.28 -0.85
CA THR A 193 -13.35 11.72 -0.49
C THR A 193 -14.05 12.51 -1.59
N PHE A 194 -13.68 12.26 -2.85
CA PHE A 194 -14.35 12.85 -4.02
C PHE A 194 -15.80 12.37 -4.15
N GLN A 195 -16.04 11.08 -3.91
CA GLN A 195 -17.39 10.50 -3.96
C GLN A 195 -18.37 11.13 -2.98
N ARG A 196 -17.88 11.52 -1.79
CA ARG A 196 -18.70 12.26 -0.82
C ARG A 196 -19.01 13.67 -1.33
N ALA A 197 -17.98 14.41 -1.73
CA ALA A 197 -18.14 15.77 -2.26
C ALA A 197 -19.10 15.83 -3.44
N ALA A 198 -19.02 14.84 -4.35
CA ALA A 198 -19.91 14.73 -5.49
C ALA A 198 -21.35 14.39 -5.10
N PHE A 199 -21.55 13.51 -4.10
CA PHE A 199 -22.88 13.20 -3.57
C PHE A 199 -23.55 14.43 -2.93
N GLU A 200 -22.77 15.25 -2.24
CA GLU A 200 -23.21 16.53 -1.67
C GLU A 200 -23.42 17.62 -2.72
N ARG A 201 -23.07 17.36 -3.99
CA ARG A 201 -23.07 18.33 -5.10
C ARG A 201 -22.22 19.57 -4.79
N ASN A 202 -21.14 19.38 -4.03
CA ASN A 202 -20.24 20.45 -3.62
C ASN A 202 -19.13 20.64 -4.66
N GLU A 203 -19.48 21.31 -5.77
CA GLU A 203 -18.57 21.59 -6.89
C GLU A 203 -17.32 22.36 -6.46
N ASP A 204 -17.49 23.41 -5.63
CA ASP A 204 -16.40 24.22 -5.11
C ASP A 204 -15.37 23.37 -4.35
N PHE A 205 -15.84 22.46 -3.50
CA PHE A 205 -14.94 21.58 -2.76
C PHE A 205 -14.28 20.52 -3.66
N VAL A 206 -14.98 20.00 -4.68
CA VAL A 206 -14.34 19.11 -5.67
C VAL A 206 -13.22 19.85 -6.41
N ALA A 207 -13.43 21.10 -6.82
CA ALA A 207 -12.41 21.92 -7.48
C ALA A 207 -11.22 22.21 -6.54
N GLN A 208 -11.49 22.58 -5.30
CA GLN A 208 -10.47 22.84 -4.28
C GLN A 208 -9.64 21.59 -3.96
N LEU A 209 -10.31 20.46 -3.72
CA LEU A 209 -9.68 19.17 -3.46
C LEU A 209 -8.84 18.70 -4.65
N THR A 210 -9.32 18.93 -5.87
CA THR A 210 -8.58 18.60 -7.10
C THR A 210 -7.28 19.37 -7.19
N ARG A 211 -7.33 20.70 -6.99
CA ARG A 211 -6.13 21.56 -7.00
C ARG A 211 -5.17 21.22 -5.87
N TYR A 212 -5.69 20.93 -4.68
CA TYR A 212 -4.88 20.46 -3.56
C TYR A 212 -4.10 19.20 -3.92
N CYS A 213 -4.76 18.19 -4.51
CA CYS A 213 -4.08 16.95 -4.89
C CYS A 213 -3.02 17.19 -5.98
N LEU A 214 -3.34 18.03 -6.98
CA LEU A 214 -2.42 18.35 -8.07
C LEU A 214 -1.16 19.08 -7.59
N ASP A 215 -1.32 20.06 -6.71
CA ASP A 215 -0.21 20.82 -6.14
C ASP A 215 0.62 19.94 -5.20
N GLN A 216 -0.03 19.35 -4.20
CA GLN A 216 0.67 18.71 -3.08
C GLN A 216 1.27 17.33 -3.40
N TYR A 217 0.64 16.58 -4.32
CA TYR A 217 1.06 15.20 -4.62
C TYR A 217 1.61 15.02 -6.04
N TYR A 218 1.31 15.94 -6.95
CA TYR A 218 1.70 15.81 -8.36
C TYR A 218 2.58 16.96 -8.88
N GLY A 219 2.87 17.97 -8.05
CA GLY A 219 3.72 19.11 -8.38
C GLY A 219 3.23 19.90 -9.60
N ALA A 220 1.91 19.93 -9.82
CA ALA A 220 1.28 20.50 -11.00
C ALA A 220 0.17 21.51 -10.63
N PRO A 221 0.49 22.61 -9.93
CA PRO A 221 -0.52 23.55 -9.42
C PRO A 221 -1.27 24.30 -10.52
N GLU A 222 -0.64 24.52 -11.68
CA GLU A 222 -1.18 25.31 -12.79
C GLU A 222 -1.46 24.39 -14.00
N VAL A 223 -2.74 24.12 -14.25
CA VAL A 223 -3.22 23.32 -15.39
C VAL A 223 -4.55 23.88 -15.90
N ASP A 224 -4.78 23.78 -17.22
CA ASP A 224 -5.98 24.33 -17.86
C ASP A 224 -7.26 23.56 -17.49
N ASP A 225 -7.18 22.22 -17.44
CA ASP A 225 -8.26 21.32 -17.00
C ASP A 225 -7.79 20.51 -15.78
N PRO A 226 -8.05 21.00 -14.55
CA PRO A 226 -7.65 20.32 -13.32
C PRO A 226 -8.29 18.93 -13.17
N GLY A 227 -9.52 18.74 -13.64
CA GLY A 227 -10.22 17.46 -13.52
C GLY A 227 -9.54 16.39 -14.37
N ALA A 228 -9.33 16.68 -15.66
CA ALA A 228 -8.64 15.76 -16.56
C ALA A 228 -7.19 15.51 -16.12
N ALA A 229 -6.48 16.55 -15.70
CA ALA A 229 -5.10 16.44 -15.23
C ALA A 229 -4.98 15.53 -13.99
N LEU A 230 -5.86 15.71 -12.99
CA LEU A 230 -5.84 14.85 -11.81
C LEU A 230 -6.18 13.40 -12.17
N LEU A 231 -7.19 13.20 -13.03
CA LEU A 231 -7.58 11.86 -13.45
C LEU A 231 -6.45 11.16 -14.21
N GLU A 232 -5.74 11.84 -15.11
CA GLU A 232 -4.60 11.27 -15.83
C GLU A 232 -3.50 10.80 -14.86
N ARG A 233 -3.17 11.63 -13.86
CA ARG A 233 -2.16 11.29 -12.85
C ARG A 233 -2.60 10.14 -11.95
N ALA A 234 -3.86 10.15 -11.51
CA ALA A 234 -4.44 9.07 -10.71
C ALA A 234 -4.49 7.75 -11.50
N VAL A 235 -4.82 7.80 -12.80
CA VAL A 235 -4.80 6.65 -13.72
C VAL A 235 -3.40 6.05 -13.79
N ASP A 236 -2.37 6.86 -14.04
CA ASP A 236 -0.99 6.38 -14.11
C ASP A 236 -0.53 5.78 -12.77
N ALA A 237 -0.78 6.48 -11.66
CA ALA A 237 -0.36 6.03 -10.34
C ALA A 237 -1.07 4.75 -9.89
N CYS A 238 -2.38 4.65 -10.11
CA CYS A 238 -3.15 3.44 -9.80
C CYS A 238 -2.80 2.27 -10.74
N ALA A 239 -2.45 2.55 -12.00
CA ALA A 239 -1.94 1.52 -12.92
C ALA A 239 -0.59 0.97 -12.45
N ARG A 240 0.33 1.84 -12.01
CA ARG A 240 1.59 1.45 -11.35
C ARG A 240 1.35 0.59 -10.12
N GLN A 241 0.41 1.00 -9.25
CA GLN A 241 0.05 0.23 -8.05
C GLN A 241 -0.47 -1.17 -8.40
N ALA A 242 -1.41 -1.27 -9.33
CA ALA A 242 -2.00 -2.53 -9.75
C ALA A 242 -0.95 -3.47 -10.36
N ALA A 243 -0.05 -2.93 -11.19
CA ALA A 243 1.07 -3.66 -11.75
C ALA A 243 1.99 -4.21 -10.65
N GLY A 244 2.38 -3.36 -9.70
CA GLY A 244 3.27 -3.74 -8.61
C GLY A 244 2.70 -4.79 -7.68
N MET A 245 1.43 -4.65 -7.29
CA MET A 245 0.77 -5.68 -6.48
C MET A 245 0.71 -7.02 -7.21
N THR A 246 0.40 -7.02 -8.51
CA THR A 246 0.32 -8.25 -9.31
C THR A 246 1.68 -8.93 -9.42
N VAL A 247 2.72 -8.20 -9.80
CA VAL A 247 4.09 -8.75 -9.92
C VAL A 247 4.66 -9.20 -8.58
N ALA A 248 4.31 -8.52 -7.48
CA ALA A 248 4.68 -8.93 -6.13
C ALA A 248 3.97 -10.22 -5.68
N GLY A 249 2.93 -10.68 -6.39
CA GLY A 249 2.06 -11.77 -5.94
C GLY A 249 1.14 -11.35 -4.78
N PHE A 250 0.93 -10.05 -4.57
CA PHE A 250 0.14 -9.51 -3.48
C PHE A 250 -1.35 -9.41 -3.86
N VAL A 251 -2.22 -9.87 -2.98
CA VAL A 251 -3.67 -9.73 -3.07
C VAL A 251 -4.17 -8.91 -1.90
N HIS A 252 -4.69 -7.71 -2.19
CA HIS A 252 -5.15 -6.75 -1.18
C HIS A 252 -6.38 -7.25 -0.41
N GLY A 253 -7.30 -7.91 -1.11
CA GLY A 253 -8.52 -8.51 -0.57
C GLY A 253 -9.71 -7.56 -0.37
N VAL A 254 -9.50 -6.23 -0.37
CA VAL A 254 -10.58 -5.22 -0.23
C VAL A 254 -10.23 -3.95 -1.00
N LEU A 255 -10.46 -3.97 -2.32
CA LEU A 255 -10.23 -2.81 -3.21
C LEU A 255 -11.52 -2.00 -3.40
N ASN A 256 -12.15 -1.62 -2.28
CA ASN A 256 -13.24 -0.64 -2.30
C ASN A 256 -12.70 0.75 -2.68
N SER A 257 -13.53 1.65 -3.20
CA SER A 257 -13.05 2.99 -3.60
C SER A 257 -12.61 3.87 -2.42
N ASP A 258 -13.05 3.59 -1.20
CA ASP A 258 -12.54 4.20 0.04
C ASP A 258 -11.13 3.70 0.44
N ASN A 259 -10.63 2.64 -0.19
CA ASN A 259 -9.27 2.11 0.01
C ASN A 259 -8.34 2.42 -1.17
N ILE A 260 -8.77 3.22 -2.16
CA ILE A 260 -7.90 3.67 -3.25
C ILE A 260 -7.45 5.09 -2.95
N ASN A 261 -6.14 5.22 -2.68
CA ASN A 261 -5.48 6.49 -2.49
C ASN A 261 -5.43 7.27 -3.81
N ILE A 262 -5.64 8.58 -3.76
CA ILE A 262 -5.55 9.44 -4.94
C ILE A 262 -4.17 9.40 -5.60
N THR A 263 -3.12 9.04 -4.85
CA THR A 263 -1.73 8.91 -5.31
C THR A 263 -1.35 7.52 -5.78
N GLY A 264 -2.28 6.55 -5.79
CA GLY A 264 -1.97 5.15 -6.09
C GLY A 264 -1.11 4.45 -5.03
N GLU A 265 -0.84 5.07 -3.88
CA GLU A 265 -0.15 4.40 -2.78
C GLU A 265 -1.03 3.29 -2.18
N SER A 266 -0.49 2.08 -2.04
CA SER A 266 -1.17 0.96 -1.38
C SER A 266 -1.28 1.19 0.13
N PHE A 267 -2.47 1.04 0.70
CA PHE A 267 -2.70 1.18 2.14
C PHE A 267 -3.98 0.46 2.59
N ASP A 268 -4.20 0.39 3.90
CA ASP A 268 -5.30 -0.29 4.56
C ASP A 268 -5.33 -1.82 4.46
N TYR A 269 -4.29 -2.40 5.06
CA TYR A 269 -4.07 -3.83 5.13
C TYR A 269 -5.02 -4.49 6.13
N GLY A 270 -5.97 -5.26 5.59
CA GLY A 270 -6.86 -6.14 6.35
C GLY A 270 -6.62 -7.62 5.98
N PRO A 271 -7.49 -8.22 5.17
CA PRO A 271 -7.41 -9.63 4.81
C PRO A 271 -6.48 -9.87 3.61
N TRP A 272 -5.30 -9.24 3.59
CA TRP A 272 -4.33 -9.41 2.51
C TRP A 272 -3.66 -10.78 2.53
N ARG A 273 -3.12 -11.21 1.38
CA ARG A 273 -2.30 -12.42 1.21
C ARG A 273 -1.26 -12.22 0.10
N PHE A 274 -0.10 -12.86 0.23
CA PHE A 274 0.73 -13.17 -0.93
C PHE A 274 0.30 -14.53 -1.47
N THR A 275 -0.08 -14.59 -2.75
CA THR A 275 -0.46 -15.85 -3.39
C THR A 275 0.78 -16.70 -3.63
N PRO A 276 0.81 -17.98 -3.22
CA PRO A 276 1.98 -18.82 -3.46
C PRO A 276 2.23 -19.08 -4.94
N LYS A 277 1.16 -19.21 -5.73
CA LYS A 277 1.22 -19.57 -7.15
C LYS A 277 0.57 -18.50 -8.01
N TRP A 278 0.91 -18.47 -9.30
CA TRP A 278 0.28 -17.59 -10.29
C TRP A 278 -1.12 -18.09 -10.65
N THR A 279 -2.06 -18.00 -9.71
CA THR A 279 -3.44 -18.49 -9.84
C THR A 279 -4.39 -17.28 -9.89
N PRO A 280 -4.93 -16.93 -11.08
CA PRO A 280 -5.76 -15.73 -11.23
C PRO A 280 -6.98 -15.67 -10.29
N GLY A 281 -7.54 -16.83 -9.94
CA GLY A 281 -8.69 -16.95 -9.05
C GLY A 281 -8.37 -16.95 -7.55
N PHE A 282 -7.12 -16.79 -7.13
CA PHE A 282 -6.77 -16.79 -5.71
C PHE A 282 -7.35 -15.56 -4.99
N THR A 283 -8.07 -15.78 -3.89
CA THR A 283 -8.63 -14.72 -3.05
C THR A 283 -7.94 -14.68 -1.69
N ALA A 284 -7.80 -13.47 -1.14
CA ALA A 284 -7.16 -13.26 0.16
C ALA A 284 -8.15 -13.26 1.33
N ALA A 285 -9.37 -12.79 1.07
CA ALA A 285 -10.45 -12.69 2.05
C ALA A 285 -11.39 -13.89 1.96
N TYR A 286 -11.67 -14.51 3.11
CA TYR A 286 -12.58 -15.66 3.20
C TYR A 286 -14.02 -15.32 2.80
N PHE A 287 -14.42 -14.05 2.86
CA PHE A 287 -15.75 -13.57 2.51
C PHE A 287 -15.90 -13.18 1.03
N ASP A 288 -14.81 -13.16 0.25
CA ASP A 288 -14.87 -12.85 -1.18
C ASP A 288 -15.20 -14.10 -2.01
N GLU A 289 -16.39 -14.68 -1.77
CA GLU A 289 -16.85 -15.90 -2.45
C GLU A 289 -16.99 -15.70 -3.97
N GLY A 290 -17.29 -14.48 -4.42
CA GLY A 290 -17.42 -14.11 -5.83
C GLY A 290 -16.10 -13.78 -6.53
N GLY A 291 -14.97 -13.79 -5.81
CA GLY A 291 -13.66 -13.44 -6.33
C GLY A 291 -13.60 -12.04 -6.94
N LEU A 292 -14.30 -11.08 -6.33
CA LEU A 292 -14.31 -9.69 -6.78
C LEU A 292 -12.91 -9.06 -6.75
N TYR A 293 -12.13 -9.40 -5.72
CA TYR A 293 -10.79 -8.88 -5.48
C TYR A 293 -9.73 -9.99 -5.57
N ALA A 294 -10.00 -11.02 -6.39
CA ALA A 294 -9.04 -12.09 -6.68
C ALA A 294 -7.77 -11.54 -7.36
N PHE A 295 -6.66 -12.28 -7.25
CA PHE A 295 -5.34 -11.93 -7.77
C PHE A 295 -5.37 -11.37 -9.19
N GLY A 296 -6.01 -12.08 -10.13
CA GLY A 296 -6.10 -11.70 -11.54
C GLY A 296 -7.11 -10.59 -11.85
N ARG A 297 -7.84 -10.07 -10.86
CA ARG A 297 -8.90 -9.07 -11.03
C ARG A 297 -8.62 -7.72 -10.35
N GLN A 298 -7.47 -7.57 -9.69
CA GLN A 298 -7.13 -6.34 -8.98
C GLN A 298 -7.02 -5.12 -9.91
N ALA A 299 -6.42 -5.29 -11.11
CA ALA A 299 -6.36 -4.22 -12.10
C ALA A 299 -7.77 -3.82 -12.61
N GLU A 300 -8.67 -4.78 -12.83
CA GLU A 300 -10.07 -4.53 -13.17
C GLU A 300 -10.79 -3.73 -12.06
N ALA A 301 -10.61 -4.14 -10.80
CA ALA A 301 -11.24 -3.47 -9.66
C ALA A 301 -10.75 -2.03 -9.49
N ILE A 302 -9.44 -1.78 -9.64
CA ILE A 302 -8.85 -0.44 -9.57
C ILE A 302 -9.33 0.42 -10.75
N HIS A 303 -9.35 -0.12 -11.97
CA HIS A 303 -9.87 0.58 -13.14
C HIS A 303 -11.34 0.98 -12.95
N TRP A 304 -12.16 0.07 -12.39
CA TRP A 304 -13.54 0.39 -12.04
C TRP A 304 -13.63 1.52 -11.01
N ASN A 305 -12.78 1.54 -9.98
CA ASN A 305 -12.74 2.63 -9.01
C ASN A 305 -12.36 3.97 -9.65
N LEU A 306 -11.43 3.99 -10.60
CA LEU A 306 -11.07 5.19 -11.38
C LEU A 306 -12.24 5.72 -12.22
N ALA A 307 -13.12 4.85 -12.72
CA ALA A 307 -14.35 5.29 -13.37
C ALA A 307 -15.27 6.06 -12.39
N GLN A 308 -15.27 5.68 -11.11
CA GLN A 308 -16.02 6.42 -10.09
C GLN A 308 -15.39 7.77 -9.76
N LEU A 309 -14.05 7.86 -9.75
CA LEU A 309 -13.36 9.15 -9.65
C LEU A 309 -13.70 10.04 -10.84
N ALA A 310 -13.62 9.52 -12.07
CA ALA A 310 -13.99 10.26 -13.28
C ALA A 310 -15.42 10.81 -13.21
N GLY A 311 -16.38 10.01 -12.71
CA GLY A 311 -17.76 10.44 -12.48
C GLY A 311 -17.91 11.54 -11.41
N CYS A 312 -16.98 11.66 -10.46
CA CYS A 312 -16.97 12.78 -9.51
C CYS A 312 -16.43 14.05 -10.18
N LEU A 313 -15.40 13.91 -11.01
CA LEU A 313 -14.71 15.03 -11.67
C LEU A 313 -15.52 15.68 -12.78
N THR A 314 -16.60 15.04 -13.27
CA THR A 314 -17.53 15.66 -14.23
C THR A 314 -18.25 16.88 -13.65
N LEU A 315 -18.21 17.10 -12.33
CA LEU A 315 -18.74 18.32 -11.72
C LEU A 315 -17.90 19.55 -12.07
N ILE A 316 -16.63 19.39 -12.41
CA ILE A 316 -15.69 20.50 -12.64
C ILE A 316 -14.97 20.44 -14.00
N GLY A 317 -15.20 19.39 -14.80
CA GLY A 317 -14.47 19.12 -16.04
C GLY A 317 -15.35 18.54 -17.14
N GLU A 318 -14.91 18.68 -18.38
CA GLU A 318 -15.63 18.21 -19.56
C GLU A 318 -15.49 16.69 -19.76
N SER A 319 -16.51 16.07 -20.37
CA SER A 319 -16.56 14.61 -20.52
C SER A 319 -15.45 14.04 -21.41
N ASP A 320 -15.08 14.73 -22.50
CA ASP A 320 -14.15 14.21 -23.48
C ASP A 320 -12.70 14.15 -22.95
N PRO A 321 -12.15 15.20 -22.31
CA PRO A 321 -10.85 15.14 -21.64
C PRO A 321 -10.78 14.07 -20.53
N LEU A 322 -11.82 13.97 -19.69
CA LEU A 322 -11.88 12.96 -18.63
C LEU A 322 -11.89 11.55 -19.20
N LYS A 323 -12.67 11.31 -20.27
CA LYS A 323 -12.67 10.03 -20.98
C LYS A 323 -11.30 9.73 -21.58
N GLY A 324 -10.68 10.72 -22.21
CA GLY A 324 -9.33 10.60 -22.77
C GLY A 324 -8.28 10.20 -21.73
N ALA A 325 -8.35 10.75 -20.51
CA ALA A 325 -7.47 10.35 -19.41
C ALA A 325 -7.78 8.94 -18.89
N PHE A 326 -9.06 8.62 -18.68
CA PHE A 326 -9.51 7.31 -18.19
C PHE A 326 -9.13 6.15 -19.11
N ASP A 327 -9.33 6.31 -20.43
CA ASP A 327 -9.09 5.26 -21.43
C ASP A 327 -7.61 4.84 -21.52
N ARG A 328 -6.68 5.58 -20.90
CA ARG A 328 -5.24 5.26 -20.88
C ARG A 328 -4.86 4.18 -19.87
N PHE A 329 -5.74 3.81 -18.94
CA PHE A 329 -5.41 2.84 -17.88
C PHE A 329 -4.81 1.53 -18.41
N PRO A 330 -5.38 0.85 -19.44
CA PRO A 330 -4.84 -0.41 -19.91
C PRO A 330 -3.40 -0.30 -20.44
N ASP A 331 -3.09 0.81 -21.12
CA ASP A 331 -1.75 1.05 -21.65
C ASP A 331 -0.77 1.40 -20.53
N ARG A 332 -1.16 2.28 -19.60
CA ARG A 332 -0.35 2.58 -18.40
C ARG A 332 -0.08 1.33 -17.56
N TYR A 333 -1.06 0.46 -17.39
CA TYR A 333 -0.89 -0.79 -16.64
C TYR A 333 0.19 -1.65 -17.29
N ARG A 334 0.16 -1.82 -18.62
CA ARG A 334 1.19 -2.57 -19.35
C ARG A 334 2.57 -1.91 -19.26
N GLU A 335 2.62 -0.58 -19.39
CA GLU A 335 3.86 0.21 -19.29
C GLU A 335 4.53 0.09 -17.92
N HIS A 336 3.79 -0.17 -16.85
CA HIS A 336 4.36 -0.43 -15.51
C HIS A 336 4.60 -1.92 -15.24
N PHE A 337 3.69 -2.80 -15.66
CA PHE A 337 3.74 -4.24 -15.38
C PHE A 337 4.97 -4.92 -15.99
N VAL A 338 5.26 -4.68 -17.27
CA VAL A 338 6.36 -5.34 -17.96
C VAL A 338 7.72 -4.95 -17.37
N PRO A 339 8.05 -3.65 -17.19
CA PRO A 339 9.30 -3.26 -16.54
C PRO A 339 9.42 -3.77 -15.11
N GLN A 340 8.33 -3.84 -14.35
CA GLN A 340 8.34 -4.36 -12.98
C GLN A 340 8.62 -5.87 -12.93
N PHE A 341 8.07 -6.62 -13.89
CA PHE A 341 8.35 -8.06 -14.04
C PHE A 341 9.81 -8.30 -14.43
N LEU A 342 10.33 -7.57 -15.44
CA LEU A 342 11.73 -7.64 -15.84
C LEU A 342 12.68 -7.23 -14.73
N TRP A 343 12.30 -6.20 -13.96
CA TRP A 343 13.03 -5.80 -12.77
C TRP A 343 13.11 -6.98 -11.82
N ARG A 344 12.01 -7.63 -11.42
CA ARG A 344 12.10 -8.83 -10.54
C ARG A 344 12.98 -9.96 -11.10
N LEU A 345 13.02 -10.14 -12.43
CA LEU A 345 13.93 -11.06 -13.12
C LEU A 345 15.39 -10.58 -13.19
N GLY A 346 15.65 -9.29 -12.96
CA GLY A 346 16.98 -8.70 -13.10
C GLY A 346 17.49 -8.70 -14.55
N PHE A 347 16.60 -8.63 -15.54
CA PHE A 347 16.95 -8.64 -16.97
C PHE A 347 16.93 -7.22 -17.55
N ALA A 348 17.82 -6.96 -18.50
CA ALA A 348 17.83 -5.72 -19.27
C ALA A 348 16.70 -5.73 -20.30
N ALA A 349 15.91 -4.64 -20.35
CA ALA A 349 14.86 -4.48 -21.34
C ALA A 349 15.41 -4.55 -22.77
N ARG A 350 14.66 -5.19 -23.68
CA ARG A 350 15.07 -5.35 -25.09
C ARG A 350 14.17 -4.62 -26.08
N GLY A 351 13.01 -4.15 -25.63
CA GLY A 351 12.00 -3.54 -26.48
C GLY A 351 10.62 -3.95 -26.02
N SER A 352 9.64 -3.06 -26.21
CA SER A 352 8.28 -3.26 -25.67
C SER A 352 7.62 -4.55 -26.16
N GLU A 353 7.86 -4.96 -27.41
CA GLU A 353 7.26 -6.16 -28.00
C GLU A 353 7.94 -7.45 -27.48
N GLU A 354 9.27 -7.50 -27.47
CA GLU A 354 10.02 -8.63 -26.96
C GLU A 354 9.75 -8.86 -25.47
N ASP A 355 9.76 -7.77 -24.69
CA ASP A 355 9.57 -7.79 -23.25
C ASP A 355 8.15 -8.26 -22.88
N LEU A 356 7.14 -7.79 -23.62
CA LEU A 356 5.77 -8.26 -23.46
C LEU A 356 5.65 -9.77 -23.73
N HIS A 357 6.28 -10.27 -24.80
CA HIS A 357 6.23 -11.69 -25.12
C HIS A 357 6.98 -12.56 -24.10
N LEU A 358 8.10 -12.09 -23.54
CA LEU A 358 8.80 -12.79 -22.46
C LEU A 358 7.90 -12.92 -21.22
N VAL A 359 7.27 -11.82 -20.80
CA VAL A 359 6.40 -11.79 -19.63
C VAL A 359 5.18 -12.68 -19.83
N ALA A 360 4.53 -12.62 -20.99
CA ALA A 360 3.39 -13.49 -21.30
C ALA A 360 3.78 -14.99 -21.26
N ALA A 361 4.97 -15.34 -21.75
CA ALA A 361 5.49 -16.70 -21.66
C ALA A 361 5.74 -17.13 -20.20
N ALA A 362 6.24 -16.22 -19.35
CA ALA A 362 6.45 -16.46 -17.93
C ALA A 362 5.12 -16.69 -17.19
N GLU A 363 4.12 -15.83 -17.39
CA GLU A 363 2.79 -15.96 -16.76
C GLU A 363 2.13 -17.28 -17.13
N LYS A 364 2.20 -17.66 -18.41
CA LYS A 364 1.71 -18.96 -18.89
C LYS A 364 2.43 -20.12 -18.20
N ALA A 365 3.76 -20.09 -18.18
CA ALA A 365 4.57 -21.15 -17.58
C ALA A 365 4.32 -21.29 -16.07
N LEU A 366 4.21 -20.18 -15.34
CA LEU A 366 3.88 -20.18 -13.91
C LEU A 366 2.49 -20.75 -13.63
N THR A 367 1.51 -20.40 -14.47
CA THR A 367 0.14 -20.91 -14.35
C THR A 367 0.08 -22.42 -14.58
N GLU A 368 0.78 -22.93 -15.61
CA GLU A 368 0.75 -24.36 -15.98
C GLU A 368 1.59 -25.24 -15.03
N SER A 369 2.75 -24.76 -14.59
CA SER A 369 3.67 -25.53 -13.74
C SER A 369 3.30 -25.51 -12.25
N GLY A 370 2.66 -24.43 -11.79
CA GLY A 370 2.38 -24.22 -10.37
C GLY A 370 3.63 -23.98 -9.51
N VAL A 371 4.75 -23.59 -10.12
CA VAL A 371 5.93 -23.11 -9.39
C VAL A 371 5.56 -21.88 -8.54
N LEU A 372 6.19 -21.79 -7.36
CA LEU A 372 5.95 -20.67 -6.45
C LEU A 372 6.51 -19.36 -7.01
N ILE A 373 5.77 -18.25 -6.83
CA ILE A 373 6.12 -16.94 -7.39
C ILE A 373 7.46 -16.44 -6.84
N ASP A 374 7.64 -16.51 -5.53
CA ASP A 374 8.86 -16.09 -4.83
C ASP A 374 10.08 -16.90 -5.27
N ARG A 375 9.92 -18.23 -5.41
CA ARG A 375 10.95 -19.13 -5.94
C ARG A 375 11.32 -18.80 -7.38
N PHE A 376 10.34 -18.61 -8.26
CA PHE A 376 10.59 -18.28 -9.66
C PHE A 376 11.40 -17.00 -9.80
N PHE A 377 10.98 -15.90 -9.16
CA PHE A 377 11.72 -14.64 -9.27
C PHE A 377 13.08 -14.72 -8.57
N PHE A 378 13.19 -15.42 -7.45
CA PHE A 378 14.48 -15.64 -6.81
C PHE A 378 15.41 -16.44 -7.72
N ASP A 379 14.92 -17.45 -8.42
CA ASP A 379 15.75 -18.25 -9.30
C ASP A 379 16.19 -17.48 -10.53
N TRP A 380 15.27 -16.83 -11.19
CA TRP A 380 15.59 -16.19 -12.46
C TRP A 380 16.31 -14.86 -12.31
N MET A 381 16.40 -14.28 -11.10
CA MET A 381 17.11 -13.02 -10.86
C MET A 381 18.54 -13.05 -11.43
N GLY A 382 18.78 -12.24 -12.47
CA GLY A 382 20.07 -12.03 -13.11
C GLY A 382 20.58 -13.25 -13.89
N ARG A 383 19.71 -14.23 -14.17
CA ARG A 383 20.06 -15.51 -14.81
C ARG A 383 19.18 -15.78 -16.03
N PRO A 384 19.37 -15.07 -17.16
CA PRO A 384 18.61 -15.28 -18.40
C PRO A 384 18.79 -16.69 -18.99
N GLN A 385 19.89 -17.37 -18.62
CA GLN A 385 20.11 -18.78 -18.88
C GLN A 385 20.24 -19.51 -17.54
N LEU A 386 19.28 -20.40 -17.27
CA LEU A 386 19.22 -21.19 -16.04
C LEU A 386 19.03 -22.66 -16.41
N ASP A 387 19.98 -23.50 -15.98
CA ASP A 387 19.90 -24.95 -16.09
C ASP A 387 19.49 -25.53 -14.74
N ASP A 388 18.17 -25.64 -14.53
CA ASP A 388 17.58 -26.18 -13.31
C ASP A 388 16.42 -27.13 -13.69
N PRO A 389 16.41 -28.38 -13.18
CA PRO A 389 15.36 -29.36 -13.47
C PRO A 389 13.94 -28.87 -13.20
N ALA A 390 13.74 -27.96 -12.24
CA ALA A 390 12.43 -27.38 -11.92
C ALA A 390 11.84 -26.59 -13.10
N TYR A 391 12.69 -26.07 -13.98
CA TYR A 391 12.29 -25.30 -15.16
C TYR A 391 12.51 -26.05 -16.48
N ALA A 392 12.91 -27.33 -16.48
CA ALA A 392 13.26 -28.05 -17.71
C ALA A 392 12.03 -28.50 -18.55
N GLY A 393 10.85 -28.60 -17.93
CA GLY A 393 9.63 -29.09 -18.58
C GLY A 393 9.11 -28.21 -19.72
N ASP A 394 8.17 -28.76 -20.50
CA ASP A 394 7.59 -28.12 -21.69
C ASP A 394 6.89 -26.78 -21.38
N ALA A 395 6.29 -26.66 -20.20
CA ALA A 395 5.61 -25.43 -19.76
C ALA A 395 6.52 -24.19 -19.80
N PHE A 396 7.82 -24.36 -19.49
CA PHE A 396 8.80 -23.27 -19.50
C PHE A 396 9.56 -23.14 -20.83
N ALA A 397 9.36 -24.02 -21.82
CA ALA A 397 10.20 -24.06 -23.02
C ALA A 397 10.22 -22.74 -23.80
N ASP A 398 9.05 -22.11 -24.00
CA ASP A 398 8.96 -20.80 -24.66
C ASP A 398 9.64 -19.70 -23.82
N PHE A 399 9.38 -19.66 -22.51
CA PHE A 399 10.02 -18.71 -21.61
C PHE A 399 11.55 -18.84 -21.62
N ARG A 400 12.10 -20.06 -21.48
CA ARG A 400 13.55 -20.29 -21.51
C ARG A 400 14.17 -19.84 -22.84
N THR A 401 13.50 -20.14 -23.95
CA THR A 401 13.97 -19.75 -25.29
C THR A 401 14.05 -18.23 -25.43
N ARG A 402 13.03 -17.51 -24.94
CA ARG A 402 13.00 -16.04 -24.96
C ARG A 402 14.01 -15.44 -23.99
N ALA A 403 14.05 -15.95 -22.75
CA ALA A 403 14.93 -15.47 -21.69
C ALA A 403 16.41 -15.58 -22.08
N ALA A 404 16.81 -16.64 -22.81
CA ALA A 404 18.18 -16.85 -23.24
C ALA A 404 18.75 -15.74 -24.16
N ALA A 405 17.89 -14.89 -24.72
CA ALA A 405 18.28 -13.74 -25.53
C ALA A 405 18.36 -12.41 -24.74
N TYR A 406 18.11 -12.45 -23.43
CA TYR A 406 18.26 -11.31 -22.53
C TYR A 406 19.64 -11.29 -21.88
N GLU A 407 20.08 -10.09 -21.53
CA GLU A 407 21.28 -9.87 -20.73
C GLU A 407 20.88 -9.57 -19.27
N PRO A 408 21.70 -9.98 -18.28
CA PRO A 408 21.47 -9.58 -16.91
C PRO A 408 21.64 -8.06 -16.75
N ALA A 409 20.65 -7.38 -16.18
CA ALA A 409 20.78 -6.00 -15.73
C ALA A 409 21.40 -5.89 -14.34
N ARG A 410 21.34 -6.97 -13.54
CA ARG A 410 21.85 -7.02 -12.16
C ARG A 410 22.55 -8.33 -11.86
N ALA A 411 23.50 -8.27 -10.95
CA ALA A 411 24.29 -9.42 -10.51
C ALA A 411 23.79 -9.98 -9.17
N ARG A 412 24.02 -11.26 -8.92
CA ARG A 412 23.66 -11.94 -7.66
C ARG A 412 24.76 -11.83 -6.61
N THR A 413 25.23 -10.61 -6.32
CA THR A 413 26.37 -10.39 -5.41
C THR A 413 25.99 -10.44 -3.94
N HIS A 414 24.75 -10.06 -3.60
CA HIS A 414 24.26 -10.05 -2.23
C HIS A 414 24.08 -11.47 -1.65
N ALA A 415 24.38 -11.66 -0.36
CA ALA A 415 24.34 -12.97 0.32
C ALA A 415 22.95 -13.63 0.30
N TYR A 416 21.88 -12.84 0.24
CA TYR A 416 20.49 -13.29 0.08
C TYR A 416 20.33 -14.31 -1.04
N TRP A 417 21.01 -14.09 -2.18
CA TRP A 417 20.88 -14.92 -3.37
C TRP A 417 21.44 -16.34 -3.26
N SER A 418 22.11 -16.65 -2.16
CA SER A 418 22.66 -17.98 -1.83
C SER A 418 21.75 -18.79 -0.88
N GLY A 419 20.66 -18.20 -0.38
CA GLY A 419 19.72 -18.84 0.53
C GLY A 419 18.40 -19.25 -0.13
N GLU A 420 17.32 -19.20 0.66
CA GLU A 420 15.95 -19.41 0.21
C GLU A 420 15.22 -18.08 -0.03
N PRO A 421 14.24 -18.02 -0.94
CA PRO A 421 13.42 -16.84 -1.14
C PRO A 421 12.71 -16.44 0.14
N CYS A 422 12.73 -15.13 0.43
CA CYS A 422 11.90 -14.58 1.49
C CYS A 422 10.45 -14.50 1.00
N SER A 423 9.61 -15.42 1.46
CA SER A 423 8.16 -15.42 1.21
C SER A 423 7.37 -14.77 2.36
N MET A 424 6.06 -14.63 2.15
CA MET A 424 5.11 -14.11 3.14
C MET A 424 3.76 -14.84 3.00
N HIS A 425 3.82 -16.17 2.91
CA HIS A 425 2.62 -17.01 2.84
C HIS A 425 1.90 -17.04 4.19
N ILE A 426 0.61 -17.39 4.18
CA ILE A 426 -0.24 -17.22 5.37
C ILE A 426 0.26 -18.05 6.56
N GLU A 427 0.79 -19.24 6.32
CA GLU A 427 1.34 -20.10 7.36
C GLU A 427 2.51 -19.42 8.10
N GLU A 428 3.34 -18.65 7.39
CA GLU A 428 4.44 -17.90 7.99
C GLU A 428 3.93 -16.72 8.83
N VAL A 429 2.92 -16.01 8.33
CA VAL A 429 2.26 -14.91 9.05
C VAL A 429 1.62 -15.40 10.34
N GLU A 430 0.90 -16.51 10.28
CA GLU A 430 0.26 -17.11 11.45
C GLU A 430 1.29 -17.71 12.41
N ALA A 431 2.39 -18.29 11.92
CA ALA A 431 3.48 -18.77 12.77
C ALA A 431 4.15 -17.62 13.54
N VAL A 432 4.45 -16.49 12.87
CA VAL A 432 4.99 -15.30 13.54
C VAL A 432 4.01 -14.78 14.59
N TRP A 433 2.73 -14.69 14.25
CA TRP A 433 1.71 -14.22 15.20
C TRP A 433 1.53 -15.15 16.40
N ALA A 434 1.54 -16.47 16.19
CA ALA A 434 1.37 -17.46 17.26
C ALA A 434 2.44 -17.28 18.35
N ARG A 435 3.70 -17.03 17.96
CA ARG A 435 4.80 -16.77 18.91
C ARG A 435 4.56 -15.53 19.77
N ILE A 436 4.01 -14.46 19.19
CA ILE A 436 3.66 -13.23 19.93
C ILE A 436 2.44 -13.45 20.82
N ALA A 437 1.42 -14.16 20.32
CA ALA A 437 0.17 -14.37 21.03
C ALA A 437 0.32 -15.30 22.24
N GLU A 438 1.09 -16.37 22.10
CA GLU A 438 1.24 -17.43 23.11
C GLU A 438 2.33 -17.09 24.13
N ASP A 439 3.47 -16.57 23.68
CA ASP A 439 4.67 -16.43 24.50
C ASP A 439 5.18 -14.98 24.65
N ASP A 440 4.49 -13.98 24.08
CA ASP A 440 4.98 -12.60 23.91
C ASP A 440 6.39 -12.56 23.28
N ASP A 441 6.70 -13.52 22.42
CA ASP A 441 7.98 -13.67 21.73
C ASP A 441 7.97 -12.90 20.40
N TRP A 442 8.64 -11.75 20.39
CA TRP A 442 8.73 -10.85 19.23
C TRP A 442 9.89 -11.16 18.29
N ALA A 443 10.82 -12.05 18.67
CA ALA A 443 12.01 -12.35 17.87
C ALA A 443 11.69 -12.84 16.45
N PRO A 444 10.65 -13.68 16.22
CA PRO A 444 10.25 -14.10 14.87
C PRO A 444 9.82 -12.94 13.97
N LEU A 445 9.09 -11.95 14.50
CA LEU A 445 8.71 -10.77 13.73
C LEU A 445 9.93 -9.93 13.37
N THR A 446 10.81 -9.68 14.33
CA THR A 446 12.07 -8.95 14.10
C THR A 446 12.94 -9.64 13.05
N ALA A 447 13.10 -10.97 13.14
CA ALA A 447 13.85 -11.77 12.18
C ALA A 447 13.20 -11.72 10.79
N LYS A 448 11.87 -11.81 10.71
CA LYS A 448 11.15 -11.72 9.44
C LYS A 448 11.32 -10.34 8.79
N VAL A 449 11.18 -9.25 9.54
CA VAL A 449 11.40 -7.87 9.04
C VAL A 449 12.85 -7.70 8.55
N ALA A 450 13.83 -8.22 9.28
CA ALA A 450 15.23 -8.18 8.86
C ALA A 450 15.47 -8.97 7.56
N ALA A 451 14.88 -10.16 7.41
CA ALA A 451 14.96 -10.96 6.19
C ALA A 451 14.34 -10.25 4.98
N ILE A 452 13.18 -9.61 5.16
CA ILE A 452 12.53 -8.81 4.11
C ILE A 452 13.41 -7.63 3.69
N ARG A 453 14.00 -6.91 4.65
CA ARG A 453 14.90 -5.77 4.34
C ARG A 453 16.17 -6.22 3.62
N ALA A 454 16.78 -7.33 4.04
CA ALA A 454 17.92 -7.93 3.35
C ALA A 454 17.57 -8.38 1.92
N MET A 455 16.34 -8.88 1.68
CA MET A 455 15.85 -9.12 0.32
C MET A 455 15.71 -7.82 -0.47
N GLY A 456 15.16 -6.76 0.13
CA GLY A 456 15.03 -5.44 -0.51
C GLY A 456 16.38 -4.81 -0.86
N GLU A 457 17.38 -4.95 0.01
CA GLU A 457 18.79 -4.61 -0.25
C GLU A 457 19.35 -5.41 -1.42
N ALA A 458 19.15 -6.73 -1.44
CA ALA A 458 19.60 -7.60 -2.52
C ALA A 458 19.00 -7.25 -3.89
N TYR A 459 17.80 -6.67 -3.92
CA TYR A 459 17.16 -6.15 -5.12
C TYR A 459 17.62 -4.73 -5.49
N ARG A 460 18.44 -4.05 -4.69
CA ARG A 460 19.02 -2.74 -5.05
C ARG A 460 20.43 -2.86 -5.61
N ASP A 461 21.19 -3.81 -5.08
CA ASP A 461 22.51 -4.22 -5.58
C ASP A 461 22.41 -4.87 -6.99
#